data_AF-K6Y7M4-F1
#
_entry.id   AF-K6Y7M4-F1
#
_cell.length_a   1.000
_cell.length_b   1.000
_cell.length_c   1.000
_cell.angle_alpha   90.00
_cell.angle_beta   90.00
_cell.angle_gamma   90.00
#
_symmetry.space_group_name_H-M   'P 1'
#
loop_
_entity.id
_entity.type
_entity.pdbx_description
1 polymer ?
#
loop_
_entity_poly.entity_id
_entity_poly.type
_entity_poly.pdbx_seq_one_letter_code
_entity_poly.pdbx_strand_id
1 'polypeptide(L)'
;MKFLNVKLMVLVFITQMVFVPNSMAGLIGPSGWNGDNINGFLANGAFPGIETSVSRLDFNGEWMFTAIGRESGNTNDIDKTASAGVGSLDSLLTFSTANTNNWGVWDTVNFDTENLFFEDSNGPWNVALDNFGASNDPGFKLFRLTQNTTLTYLSGNRSLSLFVGDIIVGFNDNHHNSSDADYDDIIIAMRSTAVPEPGSLVLLGLGLCGLMFVKRKSA
;
A
#
# COMPACT_ATOMS: atom_id res chain seq x y z
N MET A 1 -17.51 -62.76 27.27
CA MET A 1 -16.63 -61.64 27.66
C MET A 1 -16.13 -60.96 26.39
N LYS A 2 -16.65 -59.77 26.10
CA LYS A 2 -16.20 -58.88 25.01
C LYS A 2 -16.12 -57.49 25.64
N PHE A 3 -14.95 -56.87 25.68
CA PHE A 3 -14.68 -55.42 25.76
C PHE A 3 -13.14 -55.30 25.71
N LEU A 4 -12.48 -54.33 25.09
CA LEU A 4 -12.81 -53.29 24.12
C LEU A 4 -11.42 -52.76 23.73
N ASN A 5 -11.11 -52.74 22.43
CA ASN A 5 -9.80 -52.35 21.91
C ASN A 5 -9.79 -50.82 21.76
N VAL A 6 -9.22 -50.09 22.73
CA VAL A 6 -9.18 -48.62 22.71
C VAL A 6 -7.88 -48.16 22.06
N LYS A 7 -7.94 -47.88 20.76
CA LYS A 7 -6.98 -47.01 20.07
C LYS A 7 -7.13 -45.60 20.64
N LEU A 8 -6.13 -45.15 21.39
CA LEU A 8 -6.03 -43.78 21.87
C LEU A 8 -5.53 -42.90 20.71
N MET A 9 -6.46 -42.24 20.00
CA MET A 9 -6.13 -41.09 19.14
C MET A 9 -5.85 -39.90 20.07
N VAL A 10 -4.61 -39.43 20.10
CA VAL A 10 -4.29 -38.13 20.69
C VAL A 10 -4.28 -37.11 19.54
N LEU A 11 -5.40 -36.39 19.43
CA LEU A 11 -5.55 -35.23 18.57
C LEU A 11 -4.99 -34.01 19.34
N VAL A 12 -3.82 -33.53 18.95
CA VAL A 12 -3.24 -32.30 19.51
C VAL A 12 -3.62 -31.14 18.60
N PHE A 13 -4.72 -30.46 18.93
CA PHE A 13 -4.99 -29.10 18.46
C PHE A 13 -4.31 -28.13 19.44
N ILE A 14 -3.20 -27.53 19.05
CA ILE A 14 -2.67 -26.34 19.72
C ILE A 14 -2.96 -25.17 18.79
N THR A 15 -4.15 -24.58 18.94
CA THR A 15 -4.44 -23.22 18.51
C THR A 15 -4.18 -22.31 19.71
N GLN A 16 -3.00 -21.69 19.75
CA GLN A 16 -2.76 -20.52 20.59
C GLN A 16 -2.40 -19.36 19.66
N MET A 17 -3.44 -18.65 19.20
CA MET A 17 -3.33 -17.24 18.86
C MET A 17 -4.06 -16.48 19.95
N VAL A 18 -3.30 -15.92 20.88
CA VAL A 18 -3.78 -14.83 21.72
C VAL A 18 -2.69 -13.77 21.69
N PHE A 19 -2.84 -12.83 20.77
CA PHE A 19 -2.27 -11.50 20.93
C PHE A 19 -3.42 -10.53 20.76
N VAL A 20 -3.95 -10.07 21.88
CA VAL A 20 -4.72 -8.81 21.90
C VAL A 20 -4.10 -7.90 22.94
N PRO A 21 -3.01 -7.19 22.60
CA PRO A 21 -2.84 -5.86 23.12
C PRO A 21 -3.62 -4.91 22.19
N ASN A 22 -4.77 -4.40 22.68
CA ASN A 22 -5.35 -3.16 22.15
C ASN A 22 -4.41 -2.00 22.51
N SER A 23 -3.20 -1.97 21.94
CA SER A 23 -2.37 -0.78 21.97
C SER A 23 -2.97 0.16 20.95
N MET A 24 -3.52 1.27 21.42
CA MET A 24 -3.81 2.40 20.53
C MET A 24 -2.57 2.65 19.67
N ALA A 25 -2.81 2.69 18.38
CA ALA A 25 -1.81 2.97 17.38
C ALA A 25 -1.11 4.29 17.75
N GLY A 26 0.22 4.29 17.82
CA GLY A 26 1.00 5.50 18.09
C GLY A 26 1.52 6.12 16.80
N LEU A 27 1.62 7.44 16.75
CA LEU A 27 2.15 8.22 15.62
C LEU A 27 3.44 7.61 15.01
N ILE A 28 3.43 7.39 13.69
CA ILE A 28 4.62 6.99 12.92
C ILE A 28 4.71 7.86 11.68
N GLY A 29 5.81 8.61 11.54
CA GLY A 29 6.07 9.38 10.34
C GLY A 29 7.40 10.15 10.41
N PRO A 30 7.62 11.09 9.49
CA PRO A 30 8.86 11.85 9.41
C PRO A 30 9.07 12.73 10.64
N SER A 31 10.34 12.99 10.96
CA SER A 31 10.71 13.90 12.04
C SER A 31 10.07 15.28 11.85
N GLY A 32 9.41 15.77 12.89
CA GLY A 32 8.73 17.08 12.90
C GLY A 32 7.23 17.01 12.61
N TRP A 33 6.75 15.88 12.09
CA TRP A 33 5.31 15.66 11.95
C TRP A 33 4.67 15.35 13.31
N ASN A 34 3.52 15.97 13.56
CA ASN A 34 2.80 15.90 14.84
C ASN A 34 1.48 15.13 14.74
N GLY A 35 1.17 14.51 13.60
CA GLY A 35 -0.11 13.83 13.40
C GLY A 35 -1.25 14.82 13.18
N ASP A 36 -1.08 15.77 12.28
CA ASP A 36 -2.08 16.79 11.99
C ASP A 36 -2.90 16.51 10.73
N ASN A 37 -2.26 16.07 9.65
CA ASN A 37 -2.85 15.59 8.39
C ASN A 37 -1.74 15.15 7.42
N ILE A 38 -2.15 14.59 6.28
CA ILE A 38 -1.24 14.18 5.21
C ILE A 38 -0.39 15.33 4.65
N ASN A 39 -0.89 16.57 4.59
CA ASN A 39 -0.05 17.67 4.11
C ASN A 39 1.05 18.01 5.12
N GLY A 40 0.75 17.92 6.42
CA GLY A 40 1.77 18.01 7.45
C GLY A 40 2.78 16.87 7.38
N PHE A 41 2.34 15.63 7.11
CA PHE A 41 3.24 14.51 6.84
C PHE A 41 4.18 14.81 5.67
N LEU A 42 3.62 15.32 4.57
CA LEU A 42 4.31 15.68 3.32
C LEU A 42 5.07 17.02 3.38
N ALA A 43 5.06 17.73 4.50
CA ALA A 43 5.82 18.96 4.70
C ALA A 43 7.02 18.76 5.64
N ASN A 44 7.20 17.57 6.20
CA ASN A 44 8.16 17.29 7.26
C ASN A 44 9.21 16.24 6.85
N GLY A 45 10.39 16.38 7.47
CA GLY A 45 11.51 15.44 7.35
C GLY A 45 11.88 15.09 5.91
N ALA A 46 11.49 13.89 5.48
CA ALA A 46 11.87 13.30 4.19
C ALA A 46 10.99 13.77 3.01
N PHE A 47 9.88 14.44 3.27
CA PHE A 47 8.96 14.94 2.25
C PHE A 47 8.90 16.48 2.40
N PRO A 48 9.82 17.26 1.80
CA PRO A 48 9.80 18.71 1.96
C PRO A 48 8.90 19.38 0.91
N GLY A 49 7.63 18.98 0.82
CA GLY A 49 6.66 19.56 -0.13
C GLY A 49 7.01 19.35 -1.60
N ILE A 50 7.62 18.20 -1.89
CA ILE A 50 8.07 17.78 -3.22
C ILE A 50 6.99 17.00 -3.97
N GLU A 51 5.73 17.17 -3.61
CA GLU A 51 4.64 16.35 -4.10
C GLU A 51 3.58 17.17 -4.83
N THR A 52 3.07 16.61 -5.90
CA THR A 52 1.92 17.16 -6.61
C THR A 52 0.71 16.27 -6.39
N SER A 53 -0.41 16.82 -5.95
CA SER A 53 -1.67 16.08 -5.88
C SER A 53 -2.04 15.50 -7.24
N VAL A 54 -2.43 14.23 -7.26
CA VAL A 54 -2.83 13.52 -8.47
C VAL A 54 -4.34 13.36 -8.44
N SER A 55 -5.03 14.03 -9.35
CA SER A 55 -6.50 13.98 -9.43
C SER A 55 -7.03 12.73 -10.10
N ARG A 56 -6.20 11.99 -10.84
CA ARG A 56 -6.52 10.71 -11.46
C ARG A 56 -5.24 9.93 -11.73
N LEU A 57 -5.23 8.67 -11.32
CA LEU A 57 -4.18 7.70 -11.62
C LEU A 57 -4.83 6.43 -12.17
N ASP A 58 -4.12 5.75 -13.05
CA ASP A 58 -4.49 4.44 -13.58
C ASP A 58 -3.55 3.44 -12.91
N PHE A 59 -4.09 2.53 -12.08
CA PHE A 59 -3.28 1.52 -11.39
C PHE A 59 -3.20 0.21 -12.19
N ASN A 60 -3.63 0.15 -13.45
CA ASN A 60 -3.53 -1.05 -14.28
C ASN A 60 -2.16 -1.76 -14.17
N GLY A 61 -2.21 -3.08 -14.09
CA GLY A 61 -1.06 -3.94 -13.96
C GLY A 61 -0.53 -4.06 -12.53
N GLU A 62 0.76 -4.40 -12.45
CA GLU A 62 1.41 -4.69 -11.18
C GLU A 62 2.05 -3.44 -10.55
N TRP A 63 1.85 -3.32 -9.24
CA TRP A 63 2.37 -2.25 -8.42
C TRP A 63 3.00 -2.84 -7.15
N MET A 64 4.07 -2.19 -6.70
CA MET A 64 4.61 -2.39 -5.37
C MET A 64 3.99 -1.39 -4.41
N PHE A 65 3.75 -1.78 -3.17
CA PHE A 65 3.24 -0.89 -2.12
C PHE A 65 3.84 -1.22 -0.75
N THR A 66 3.90 -0.23 0.13
CA THR A 66 4.33 -0.39 1.53
C THR A 66 3.71 0.67 2.43
N ALA A 67 3.36 0.31 3.66
CA ALA A 67 3.02 1.29 4.69
C ALA A 67 4.24 2.12 5.11
N ILE A 68 4.03 3.43 5.27
CA ILE A 68 5.07 4.42 5.58
C ILE A 68 4.67 5.44 6.66
N GLY A 69 3.41 5.49 7.08
CA GLY A 69 2.98 6.45 8.10
C GLY A 69 1.60 6.16 8.67
N ARG A 70 1.35 6.71 9.86
CA ARG A 70 0.01 6.78 10.50
C ARG A 70 -0.01 7.85 11.59
N GLU A 71 -1.16 8.44 11.80
CA GLU A 71 -1.56 9.18 13.00
C GLU A 71 -2.43 8.31 13.94
N SER A 72 -3.17 7.37 13.35
CA SER A 72 -4.43 6.88 13.89
C SER A 72 -4.48 6.50 15.36
N GLY A 73 -5.56 6.90 16.04
CA GLY A 73 -6.01 6.35 17.31
C GLY A 73 -6.61 4.93 17.20
N ASN A 74 -6.91 4.45 16.00
CA ASN A 74 -7.59 3.18 15.74
C ASN A 74 -6.65 2.12 15.13
N THR A 75 -7.14 0.88 15.06
CA THR A 75 -6.46 -0.16 14.27
C THR A 75 -6.95 -0.06 12.83
N ASN A 76 -6.05 0.32 11.93
CA ASN A 76 -6.30 0.39 10.51
C ASN A 76 -5.48 -0.64 9.76
N ASP A 77 -6.09 -1.23 8.74
CA ASP A 77 -5.61 -2.40 8.05
C ASP A 77 -5.64 -2.17 6.53
N ILE A 78 -4.70 -2.80 5.82
CA ILE A 78 -4.65 -2.88 4.36
C ILE A 78 -4.55 -4.35 3.94
N ASP A 79 -5.42 -4.76 3.05
CA ASP A 79 -5.58 -6.12 2.54
C ASP A 79 -5.79 -6.14 1.02
N LYS A 80 -5.59 -7.31 0.39
CA LYS A 80 -5.70 -7.47 -1.07
C LYS A 80 -7.04 -8.03 -1.54
N THR A 81 -7.93 -8.36 -0.62
CA THR A 81 -9.13 -9.15 -0.88
C THR A 81 -10.27 -8.66 -0.04
N ALA A 82 -11.35 -8.18 -0.68
CA ALA A 82 -12.54 -7.69 0.04
C ALA A 82 -13.13 -8.76 0.98
N SER A 83 -12.72 -8.75 2.24
CA SER A 83 -13.22 -9.61 3.30
C SER A 83 -14.00 -8.73 4.25
N ALA A 84 -15.34 -8.74 4.11
CA ALA A 84 -16.18 -7.97 5.02
C ALA A 84 -16.08 -8.47 6.47
N GLY A 85 -15.41 -7.68 7.31
CA GLY A 85 -15.87 -7.43 8.67
C GLY A 85 -15.05 -8.03 9.82
N VAL A 86 -14.92 -7.16 10.83
CA VAL A 86 -14.51 -7.40 12.22
C VAL A 86 -13.00 -7.58 12.40
N GLY A 87 -12.31 -6.45 12.54
CA GLY A 87 -10.98 -6.29 13.11
C GLY A 87 -10.13 -7.57 13.22
N SER A 88 -9.29 -7.80 12.23
CA SER A 88 -8.10 -8.67 12.28
C SER A 88 -8.30 -10.11 12.77
N LEU A 89 -9.04 -10.92 12.00
CA LEU A 89 -8.70 -12.35 11.88
C LEU A 89 -8.34 -12.74 10.45
N ASP A 90 -8.06 -11.75 9.60
CA ASP A 90 -7.70 -12.03 8.22
C ASP A 90 -6.24 -12.47 8.11
N SER A 91 -6.03 -13.71 7.68
CA SER A 91 -4.71 -14.22 7.30
C SER A 91 -4.13 -13.54 6.05
N LEU A 92 -4.92 -12.71 5.36
CA LEU A 92 -4.59 -11.98 4.13
C LEU A 92 -4.23 -10.50 4.40
N LEU A 93 -4.17 -10.11 5.68
CA LEU A 93 -3.73 -8.78 6.10
C LEU A 93 -2.31 -8.50 5.62
N THR A 94 -2.16 -7.44 4.82
CA THR A 94 -0.84 -7.04 4.33
C THR A 94 -0.17 -6.06 5.30
N PHE A 95 -0.85 -4.98 5.67
CA PHE A 95 -0.33 -4.02 6.63
C PHE A 95 -1.37 -3.73 7.70
N SER A 96 -0.89 -3.50 8.93
CA SER A 96 -1.72 -3.12 10.05
C SER A 96 -1.04 -2.04 10.87
N THR A 97 -1.82 -1.11 11.43
CA THR A 97 -1.33 -0.22 12.47
C THR A 97 -1.09 -1.02 13.76
N ALA A 98 -1.83 -2.10 14.06
CA ALA A 98 -1.57 -2.93 15.24
C ALA A 98 -0.23 -3.69 15.19
N ASN A 99 0.31 -3.96 14.00
CA ASN A 99 1.60 -4.64 13.81
C ASN A 99 2.42 -3.99 12.70
N THR A 100 3.42 -3.19 13.10
CA THR A 100 4.21 -2.40 12.17
C THR A 100 5.50 -3.07 11.71
N ASN A 101 5.74 -4.35 12.06
CA ASN A 101 7.03 -5.01 11.82
C ASN A 101 7.41 -5.12 10.34
N ASN A 102 6.44 -5.12 9.44
CA ASN A 102 6.67 -5.17 7.99
C ASN A 102 6.56 -3.80 7.31
N TRP A 103 6.42 -2.70 8.05
CA TRP A 103 6.35 -1.37 7.45
C TRP A 103 7.68 -0.97 6.81
N GLY A 104 7.62 -0.47 5.59
CA GLY A 104 8.77 -0.21 4.73
C GLY A 104 9.27 -1.44 3.94
N VAL A 105 8.65 -2.59 4.12
CA VAL A 105 8.88 -3.78 3.29
C VAL A 105 7.86 -3.76 2.15
N TRP A 106 8.35 -3.76 0.92
CA TRP A 106 7.51 -3.77 -0.26
C TRP A 106 6.78 -5.10 -0.42
N ASP A 107 5.49 -5.01 -0.73
CA ASP A 107 4.66 -6.09 -1.25
C ASP A 107 4.13 -5.70 -2.64
N THR A 108 3.60 -6.66 -3.39
CA THR A 108 3.09 -6.51 -4.76
C THR A 108 1.60 -6.74 -4.83
N VAL A 109 0.89 -5.95 -5.62
CA VAL A 109 -0.52 -6.14 -5.96
C VAL A 109 -0.66 -6.04 -7.47
N ASN A 110 -1.44 -6.94 -8.07
CA ASN A 110 -1.79 -6.84 -9.48
C ASN A 110 -3.22 -6.34 -9.61
N PHE A 111 -3.39 -5.05 -9.92
CA PHE A 111 -4.70 -4.41 -10.03
C PHE A 111 -5.55 -4.87 -11.23
N ASP A 112 -4.99 -5.71 -12.11
CA ASP A 112 -5.78 -6.39 -13.14
C ASP A 112 -6.63 -7.54 -12.56
N THR A 113 -6.24 -8.07 -11.40
CA THR A 113 -6.87 -9.25 -10.77
C THR A 113 -7.17 -9.10 -9.29
N GLU A 114 -6.58 -8.11 -8.63
CA GLU A 114 -6.63 -7.84 -7.19
C GLU A 114 -6.96 -6.36 -6.96
N ASN A 115 -7.13 -5.95 -5.70
CA ASN A 115 -7.22 -4.55 -5.32
C ASN A 115 -6.61 -4.36 -3.92
N LEU A 116 -6.40 -3.12 -3.48
CA LEU A 116 -6.12 -2.79 -2.09
C LEU A 116 -7.38 -2.29 -1.42
N PHE A 117 -7.68 -2.83 -0.25
CA PHE A 117 -8.79 -2.38 0.58
C PHE A 117 -8.23 -1.79 1.88
N PHE A 118 -8.87 -0.73 2.35
CA PHE A 118 -8.62 -0.11 3.64
C PHE A 118 -9.76 -0.46 4.60
N GLU A 119 -9.41 -0.78 5.84
CA GLU A 119 -10.36 -1.04 6.91
C GLU A 119 -9.96 -0.31 8.19
N ASP A 120 -10.93 0.33 8.85
CA ASP A 120 -10.83 0.72 10.26
C ASP A 120 -11.57 -0.31 11.12
N SER A 121 -10.96 -0.68 12.25
CA SER A 121 -11.57 -1.34 13.40
C SER A 121 -12.99 -0.86 13.78
N ASN A 122 -13.33 0.41 13.60
CA ASN A 122 -14.67 0.95 13.87
C ASN A 122 -15.50 1.26 12.61
N GLY A 123 -14.95 0.98 11.43
CA GLY A 123 -15.50 1.32 10.12
C GLY A 123 -14.95 2.64 9.60
N PRO A 124 -14.87 2.84 8.27
CA PRO A 124 -15.41 2.04 7.20
C PRO A 124 -14.62 0.74 6.98
N TRP A 125 -15.31 -0.26 6.46
CA TRP A 125 -14.70 -1.53 6.08
C TRP A 125 -14.65 -1.63 4.56
N ASN A 126 -13.59 -2.23 4.03
CA ASN A 126 -13.42 -2.54 2.60
C ASN A 126 -13.47 -1.30 1.69
N VAL A 127 -12.82 -0.20 2.09
CA VAL A 127 -12.64 0.97 1.22
C VAL A 127 -11.63 0.61 0.14
N ALA A 128 -12.13 0.29 -1.04
CA ALA A 128 -11.28 -0.08 -2.17
C ALA A 128 -10.51 1.13 -2.71
N LEU A 129 -9.24 0.93 -3.04
CA LEU A 129 -8.47 1.85 -3.87
C LEU A 129 -8.99 1.72 -5.32
N ASP A 130 -10.05 2.45 -5.68
CA ASP A 130 -10.69 2.33 -7.00
C ASP A 130 -9.72 2.64 -8.15
N ASN A 131 -9.62 1.70 -9.09
CA ASN A 131 -8.63 1.65 -10.16
C ASN A 131 -8.95 2.64 -11.31
N PHE A 132 -10.17 3.19 -11.43
CA PHE A 132 -10.51 4.08 -12.56
C PHE A 132 -11.50 5.20 -12.23
N GLY A 133 -10.98 6.39 -11.93
CA GLY A 133 -11.76 7.63 -11.94
C GLY A 133 -12.10 8.23 -10.58
N ALA A 134 -11.35 7.88 -9.54
CA ALA A 134 -11.41 8.58 -8.26
C ALA A 134 -11.07 10.08 -8.44
N SER A 135 -12.08 10.92 -8.56
CA SER A 135 -11.95 12.33 -8.19
C SER A 135 -11.84 12.35 -6.66
N ASN A 136 -10.65 12.65 -6.08
CA ASN A 136 -10.43 12.79 -4.63
C ASN A 136 -11.58 12.22 -3.78
N ASP A 137 -11.63 10.89 -3.69
CA ASP A 137 -12.66 10.19 -2.93
C ASP A 137 -12.53 10.61 -1.45
N PRO A 138 -13.61 10.79 -0.68
CA PRO A 138 -13.51 11.08 0.75
C PRO A 138 -12.65 10.06 1.52
N GLY A 139 -12.45 8.85 0.98
CA GLY A 139 -11.62 7.81 1.60
C GLY A 139 -10.11 7.93 1.38
N PHE A 140 -9.61 8.61 0.34
CA PHE A 140 -8.16 8.70 0.10
C PHE A 140 -7.69 9.91 -0.72
N LYS A 141 -6.40 10.26 -0.56
CA LYS A 141 -5.69 11.26 -1.38
C LYS A 141 -4.42 10.70 -2.00
N LEU A 142 -4.14 11.12 -3.23
CA LEU A 142 -2.98 10.70 -4.01
C LEU A 142 -2.00 11.86 -4.23
N PHE A 143 -0.72 11.58 -4.05
CA PHE A 143 0.37 12.54 -4.24
C PHE A 143 1.50 11.86 -5.00
N ARG A 144 2.09 12.55 -5.97
CA ARG A 144 3.25 12.04 -6.73
C ARG A 144 4.53 12.72 -6.28
N LEU A 145 5.56 11.95 -5.97
CA LEU A 145 6.88 12.46 -5.65
C LEU A 145 7.54 13.10 -6.87
N THR A 146 8.09 14.30 -6.69
CA THR A 146 8.89 15.02 -7.71
C THR A 146 10.39 14.95 -7.44
N GLN A 147 10.82 14.42 -6.28
CA GLN A 147 12.22 14.21 -5.94
C GLN A 147 12.42 12.86 -5.24
N ASN A 148 13.63 12.32 -5.32
CA ASN A 148 14.00 11.13 -4.56
C ASN A 148 14.12 11.47 -3.08
N THR A 149 13.76 10.54 -2.21
CA THR A 149 13.93 10.68 -0.77
C THR A 149 14.22 9.33 -0.09
N THR A 150 14.53 9.36 1.19
CA THR A 150 14.77 8.15 1.98
C THR A 150 14.16 8.28 3.37
N LEU A 151 13.35 7.30 3.74
CA LEU A 151 12.73 7.18 5.06
C LEU A 151 13.62 6.35 5.97
N THR A 152 13.83 6.81 7.21
CA THR A 152 14.76 6.17 8.16
C THR A 152 14.12 5.76 9.49
N TYR A 153 12.80 5.88 9.59
CA TYR A 153 12.04 5.69 10.82
C TYR A 153 11.15 4.44 10.82
N LEU A 154 11.11 3.67 9.73
CA LEU A 154 10.26 2.49 9.61
C LEU A 154 10.92 1.25 10.23
N SER A 155 10.12 0.45 10.91
CA SER A 155 10.53 -0.76 11.64
C SER A 155 10.98 -1.90 10.72
N GLY A 156 10.23 -2.18 9.65
CA GLY A 156 10.54 -3.25 8.70
C GLY A 156 11.66 -2.89 7.73
N ASN A 157 11.88 -1.60 7.49
CA ASN A 157 13.00 -1.11 6.68
C ASN A 157 13.51 0.25 7.17
N ARG A 158 14.66 0.24 7.83
CA ARG A 158 15.28 1.45 8.40
C ARG A 158 15.91 2.39 7.37
N SER A 159 15.87 2.05 6.08
CA SER A 159 16.35 2.91 4.98
C SER A 159 15.57 2.60 3.70
N LEU A 160 14.32 3.09 3.65
CA LEU A 160 13.46 2.94 2.48
C LEU A 160 13.70 4.09 1.50
N SER A 161 14.25 3.79 0.32
CA SER A 161 14.37 4.77 -0.77
C SER A 161 13.09 4.87 -1.59
N LEU A 162 12.58 6.10 -1.70
CA LEU A 162 11.50 6.47 -2.59
C LEU A 162 12.05 7.32 -3.74
N PHE A 163 11.48 7.18 -4.92
CA PHE A 163 11.98 7.81 -6.14
C PHE A 163 10.95 8.75 -6.75
N VAL A 164 11.42 9.65 -7.62
CA VAL A 164 10.56 10.47 -8.47
C VAL A 164 9.56 9.56 -9.19
N GLY A 165 8.28 9.93 -9.12
CA GLY A 165 7.19 9.19 -9.74
C GLY A 165 6.48 8.20 -8.82
N ASP A 166 7.08 7.84 -7.67
CA ASP A 166 6.36 7.08 -6.64
C ASP A 166 5.14 7.87 -6.17
N ILE A 167 4.10 7.13 -5.77
CA ILE A 167 2.82 7.66 -5.35
C ILE A 167 2.67 7.46 -3.84
N ILE A 168 2.33 8.53 -3.14
CA ILE A 168 1.92 8.48 -1.74
C ILE A 168 0.40 8.49 -1.70
N VAL A 169 -0.17 7.57 -0.93
CA VAL A 169 -1.61 7.47 -0.71
C VAL A 169 -1.87 7.60 0.78
N GLY A 170 -2.69 8.58 1.16
CA GLY A 170 -3.24 8.70 2.50
C GLY A 170 -4.69 8.26 2.53
N PHE A 171 -5.04 7.41 3.48
CA PHE A 171 -6.41 6.94 3.72
C PHE A 171 -7.03 7.68 4.90
N ASN A 172 -8.36 7.77 4.89
CA ASN A 172 -9.16 8.37 5.96
C ASN A 172 -10.08 7.31 6.58
N ASP A 173 -10.08 7.21 7.90
CA ASP A 173 -10.89 6.28 8.70
C ASP A 173 -12.37 6.70 8.83
N ASN A 174 -12.73 7.86 8.28
CA ASN A 174 -14.09 8.35 8.31
C ASN A 174 -14.62 8.65 6.89
N HIS A 175 -15.02 7.63 6.12
CA HIS A 175 -15.53 7.77 4.73
C HIS A 175 -16.90 8.52 4.62
N HIS A 176 -17.50 9.00 5.72
CA HIS A 176 -18.86 9.59 5.75
C HIS A 176 -18.91 11.05 6.26
N ASN A 177 -20.11 11.61 6.45
CA ASN A 177 -20.43 13.02 6.82
C ASN A 177 -19.77 13.58 8.11
N SER A 178 -18.83 12.85 8.71
CA SER A 178 -18.06 13.23 9.89
C SER A 178 -16.56 12.98 9.71
N SER A 179 -16.08 12.94 8.46
CA SER A 179 -14.66 12.97 8.11
C SER A 179 -14.00 14.27 8.57
N ASP A 180 -12.94 14.16 9.36
CA ASP A 180 -11.92 15.19 9.59
C ASP A 180 -11.07 15.48 8.33
N ALA A 181 -11.01 14.52 7.41
CA ALA A 181 -10.44 14.68 6.08
C ALA A 181 -8.95 15.08 6.13
N ASP A 182 -8.23 14.49 7.08
CA ASP A 182 -6.80 14.64 7.31
C ASP A 182 -5.98 13.56 6.58
N TYR A 183 -6.55 12.40 6.28
CA TYR A 183 -6.00 11.32 5.43
C TYR A 183 -4.67 10.77 5.93
N ASP A 184 -4.45 10.75 7.24
CA ASP A 184 -3.22 10.30 7.87
C ASP A 184 -3.37 9.05 8.74
N ASP A 185 -4.54 8.42 8.74
CA ASP A 185 -4.82 7.17 9.45
C ASP A 185 -3.89 6.03 9.10
N ILE A 186 -3.65 5.87 7.80
CA ILE A 186 -2.55 5.08 7.28
C ILE A 186 -2.11 5.68 5.95
N ILE A 187 -0.79 5.75 5.80
CA ILE A 187 -0.13 6.33 4.63
C ILE A 187 0.72 5.23 4.01
N ILE A 188 0.53 4.99 2.72
CA ILE A 188 1.32 4.03 1.95
C ILE A 188 2.11 4.74 0.84
N ALA A 189 3.25 4.16 0.48
CA ALA A 189 3.96 4.47 -0.76
C ALA A 189 3.67 3.37 -1.78
N MET A 190 3.56 3.75 -3.05
CA MET A 190 3.30 2.87 -4.18
C MET A 190 4.24 3.19 -5.35
N ARG A 191 4.62 2.15 -6.08
CA ARG A 191 5.49 2.25 -7.25
C ARG A 191 4.97 1.31 -8.33
N SER A 192 4.79 1.82 -9.55
CA SER A 192 4.47 0.95 -10.68
C SER A 192 5.66 0.05 -11.00
N THR A 193 5.42 -1.25 -11.18
CA THR A 193 6.45 -2.17 -11.70
C THR A 193 6.51 -2.15 -13.23
N ALA A 194 5.55 -1.47 -13.87
CA ALA A 194 5.58 -1.21 -15.30
C ALA A 194 6.82 -0.40 -15.64
N VAL A 195 7.81 -1.08 -16.20
CA VAL A 195 8.97 -0.45 -16.80
C VAL A 195 8.45 0.32 -18.02
N PRO A 196 8.72 1.64 -18.15
CA PRO A 196 8.42 2.35 -19.39
C PRO A 196 8.99 1.53 -20.53
N GLU A 197 8.14 1.11 -21.47
CA GLU A 197 8.51 0.18 -22.52
C GLU A 197 9.88 0.56 -23.06
N PRO A 198 10.89 -0.31 -22.88
CA PRO A 198 12.26 0.13 -23.06
C PRO A 198 12.40 0.60 -24.50
N GLY A 199 13.10 1.73 -24.69
CA GLY A 199 13.34 2.33 -26.01
C GLY A 199 13.90 1.35 -27.05
N SER A 200 14.25 0.12 -26.67
CA SER A 200 14.35 -1.06 -27.52
C SER A 200 13.19 -1.28 -28.50
N LEU A 201 11.93 -0.93 -28.22
CA LEU A 201 10.87 -1.02 -29.26
C LEU A 201 11.06 0.03 -30.35
N VAL A 202 11.45 1.25 -29.96
CA VAL A 202 11.86 2.29 -30.90
C VAL A 202 13.14 1.88 -31.64
N LEU A 203 14.11 1.29 -30.95
CA LEU A 203 15.36 0.81 -31.53
C LEU A 203 15.12 -0.34 -32.50
N LEU A 204 14.21 -1.26 -32.18
CA LEU A 204 13.76 -2.35 -33.03
C LEU A 204 13.05 -1.79 -34.27
N GLY A 205 12.15 -0.82 -34.09
CA GLY A 205 11.47 -0.13 -35.18
C GLY A 205 12.45 0.59 -36.11
N LEU A 206 13.41 1.34 -35.55
CA LEU A 206 14.47 2.00 -36.31
C LEU A 206 15.40 1.00 -37.00
N GLY A 207 15.74 -0.11 -36.34
CA GLY A 207 16.55 -1.18 -36.90
C GLY A 207 15.88 -1.87 -38.10
N LEU A 208 14.58 -2.16 -37.99
CA LEU A 208 13.78 -2.71 -39.08
C LEU A 208 13.66 -1.73 -40.25
N CYS A 209 13.43 -0.45 -39.98
CA CYS A 209 13.45 0.60 -41.01
C CYS A 209 14.81 0.66 -41.72
N GLY A 210 15.91 0.66 -40.96
CA GLY A 210 17.27 0.64 -41.52
C GLY A 210 17.53 -0.54 -42.45
N LEU A 211 17.07 -1.74 -42.08
CA LEU A 211 17.18 -2.94 -42.93
C LEU A 211 16.39 -2.82 -44.24
N MET A 212 15.22 -2.19 -44.23
CA MET A 212 14.45 -1.94 -45.46
C MET A 212 15.17 -0.97 -46.42
N PHE A 213 15.85 0.05 -45.89
CA PHE A 213 16.63 0.99 -46.70
C PHE A 213 17.92 0.37 -47.26
N VAL A 214 18.58 -0.51 -46.52
CA VAL A 214 19.75 -1.25 -47.03
C VAL A 214 19.35 -2.17 -48.19
N LYS A 215 18.20 -2.84 -48.09
CA LYS A 215 17.71 -3.75 -49.14
C LYS A 215 17.37 -3.04 -50.46
N ARG A 216 17.06 -1.74 -50.42
CA ARG A 216 16.80 -0.92 -51.62
C ARG A 216 18.06 -0.43 -52.34
N LYS A 217 19.24 -0.49 -51.70
CA LYS A 217 20.51 -0.06 -52.31
C LYS A 217 21.27 -1.22 -52.97
N SER A 218 20.87 -2.47 -52.66
CA SER A 218 21.47 -3.69 -53.20
C SER A 218 20.68 -4.32 -54.36
N ALA A 219 19.64 -3.65 -54.86
CA ALA A 219 18.92 -3.97 -56.10
C ALA A 219 19.13 -2.82 -57.09
#